data_AF-A0AAD1XV61-F1
#
_entry.id   AF-A0AAD1XV61-F1
#
_cell.length_a   1.000
_cell.length_b   1.000
_cell.length_c   1.000
_cell.angle_alpha   90.00
_cell.angle_beta   90.00
_cell.angle_gamma   90.00
#
_symmetry.space_group_name_H-M   'P 1'
#
loop_
_entity.id
_entity.type
_entity.pdbx_description
1 polymer ?
#
loop_
_entity_poly.entity_id
_entity_poly.type
_entity_poly.pdbx_seq_one_letter_code
_entity_poly.pdbx_strand_id
1 'polypeptide(L)'
;MYEQNREGVSGLRVLEGEDLGQGNRIRKQQIQQKDWLDQQIRLKQEQERIAKENQDEYEQQEGHLHDLLSKAQDDEEANRRAMAKAMMDENLVASKTKKDHEKYIGDRNHTGDNYDLDAANSDPFLNEHFGTTKNELGDHRYKPYHFKGLREDHKDQINLELKRQLEEAEIKKKQDKEEERLWALQAEHLRKLQIKEDRLLKRKKREMEEAALSHQVDHNKENKIKWKNPYGDRS
;
A
#
# COMPACT_ATOMS: atom_id res chain seq x y z
N MET A 1 -49.62 15.84 136.97
CA MET A 1 -49.25 16.78 138.03
C MET A 1 -50.20 17.96 137.97
N TYR A 2 -50.56 18.55 139.11
CA TYR A 2 -51.57 19.60 139.26
C TYR A 2 -51.17 20.88 138.50
N GLU A 3 -51.85 21.18 137.38
CA GLU A 3 -51.77 22.49 136.75
C GLU A 3 -52.80 23.44 137.40
N GLN A 4 -52.31 24.60 137.82
CA GLN A 4 -53.01 25.60 138.61
C GLN A 4 -54.19 26.21 137.85
N ASN A 5 -55.40 25.72 138.10
CA ASN A 5 -56.63 26.20 137.46
C ASN A 5 -57.24 27.44 138.20
N ARG A 6 -56.40 28.43 138.55
CA ARG A 6 -56.80 29.65 139.30
C ARG A 6 -56.10 30.94 138.85
N GLU A 7 -55.52 30.99 137.65
CA GLU A 7 -54.87 32.20 137.15
C GLU A 7 -55.61 32.71 135.91
N GLY A 8 -56.60 33.57 136.12
CA GLY A 8 -57.26 34.31 135.04
C GLY A 8 -56.43 35.52 134.60
N VAL A 9 -56.66 35.97 133.36
CA VAL A 9 -55.97 37.08 132.65
C VAL A 9 -55.93 38.41 133.43
N SER A 10 -56.78 38.57 134.44
CA SER A 10 -56.88 39.76 135.32
C SER A 10 -55.73 39.91 136.34
N GLY A 11 -54.95 38.85 136.60
CA GLY A 11 -53.98 38.83 137.70
C GLY A 11 -52.56 39.34 137.40
N LEU A 12 -52.21 39.64 136.14
CA LEU A 12 -50.84 40.03 135.71
C LEU A 12 -49.70 39.04 136.12
N ARG A 13 -50.03 37.81 136.55
CA ARG A 13 -49.06 36.78 136.99
C ARG A 13 -48.62 35.81 135.90
N VAL A 14 -49.45 35.61 134.88
CA VAL A 14 -49.16 34.80 133.70
C VAL A 14 -49.21 35.73 132.50
N LEU A 15 -48.08 35.91 131.83
CA LEU A 15 -47.97 36.70 130.61
C LEU A 15 -47.89 35.73 129.43
N GLU A 16 -48.87 35.76 128.53
CA GLU A 16 -48.88 34.88 127.34
C GLU A 16 -47.69 35.12 126.39
N GLY A 17 -47.00 36.25 126.53
CA GLY A 17 -45.75 36.54 125.81
C GLY A 17 -44.53 35.78 126.35
N GLU A 18 -44.61 35.20 127.56
CA GLU A 18 -43.55 34.39 128.15
C GLU A 18 -43.67 32.94 127.64
N ASP A 19 -42.90 32.61 126.60
CA ASP A 19 -42.92 31.30 125.95
C ASP A 19 -42.19 30.23 126.78
N LEU A 20 -42.91 29.59 127.69
CA LEU A 20 -42.39 28.45 128.47
C LEU A 20 -42.04 27.22 127.60
N GLY A 21 -42.51 27.18 126.34
CA GLY A 21 -42.29 26.10 125.38
C GLY A 21 -41.17 26.37 124.35
N GLN A 22 -40.42 27.47 124.49
CA GLN A 22 -39.44 27.93 123.51
C GLN A 22 -38.42 26.86 123.12
N GLY A 23 -37.91 26.09 124.10
CA GLY A 23 -36.95 25.01 123.86
C GLY A 23 -37.50 23.88 122.96
N ASN A 24 -38.76 23.49 123.15
CA ASN A 24 -39.42 22.48 122.31
C ASN A 24 -39.68 23.00 120.89
N ARG A 25 -40.05 24.28 120.76
CA ARG A 25 -40.25 24.97 119.47
C ARG A 25 -38.95 25.02 118.66
N ILE A 26 -37.86 25.46 119.29
CA ILE A 26 -36.52 25.52 118.66
C ILE A 26 -36.08 24.12 118.23
N ARG A 27 -36.24 23.10 119.08
CA ARG A 27 -35.88 21.72 118.74
C ARG A 27 -36.70 21.19 117.55
N LYS A 28 -37.99 21.48 117.50
CA LYS A 28 -38.86 21.11 116.36
C LYS A 28 -38.43 21.80 115.07
N GLN A 29 -38.10 23.10 115.13
CA GLN A 29 -37.58 23.86 113.99
C GLN A 29 -36.23 23.32 113.49
N GLN A 30 -35.31 22.98 114.40
CA GLN A 30 -34.02 22.36 114.04
C GLN A 30 -34.19 21.00 113.36
N ILE A 31 -35.12 20.16 113.85
CA ILE A 31 -35.42 18.87 113.21
C ILE A 31 -36.01 19.07 111.81
N GLN A 32 -36.95 20.03 111.66
CA GLN A 32 -37.54 20.35 110.35
C GLN A 32 -36.51 20.90 109.37
N GLN A 33 -35.65 21.82 109.82
CA GLN A 33 -34.57 22.37 108.99
C GLN A 33 -33.56 21.30 108.57
N LYS A 34 -33.19 20.39 109.49
CA LYS A 34 -32.31 19.28 109.17
C LYS A 34 -32.94 18.34 108.14
N ASP A 35 -34.21 17.97 108.33
CA ASP A 35 -34.94 17.10 107.40
C ASP A 35 -35.07 17.74 106.00
N TRP A 36 -35.36 19.04 105.92
CA TRP A 36 -35.39 19.77 104.64
C TRP A 36 -34.03 19.83 103.95
N LEU A 37 -32.96 20.09 104.71
CA LEU A 37 -31.60 20.11 104.16
C LEU A 37 -31.19 18.72 103.67
N ASP A 38 -31.47 17.67 104.43
CA ASP A 38 -31.18 16.29 104.05
C ASP A 38 -31.96 15.89 102.78
N GLN A 39 -33.23 16.29 102.65
CA GLN A 39 -34.02 16.09 101.44
C GLN A 39 -33.45 16.86 100.24
N GLN A 40 -33.06 18.13 100.41
CA GLN A 40 -32.43 18.92 99.36
C GLN A 40 -31.09 18.33 98.90
N ILE A 41 -30.26 17.87 99.85
CA ILE A 41 -28.98 17.22 99.54
C ILE A 41 -29.20 15.96 98.71
N ARG A 42 -30.15 15.10 99.12
CA ARG A 42 -30.49 13.88 98.37
C ARG A 42 -30.99 14.18 96.96
N LEU A 43 -31.91 15.13 96.82
CA LEU A 43 -32.44 15.53 95.52
C LEU A 43 -31.34 16.08 94.62
N LYS A 44 -30.43 16.90 95.16
CA LYS A 44 -29.31 17.45 94.40
C LYS A 44 -28.32 16.38 93.96
N GLN A 45 -27.96 15.45 94.86
CA GLN A 45 -27.08 14.33 94.52
C GLN A 45 -27.69 13.42 93.47
N GLU A 46 -29.00 13.15 93.54
CA GLU A 46 -29.69 12.35 92.54
C GLU A 46 -29.77 13.06 91.19
N GLN A 47 -30.03 14.38 91.18
CA GLN A 47 -29.98 15.18 89.95
C GLN A 47 -28.58 15.19 89.32
N GLU A 48 -27.52 15.33 90.12
CA GLU A 48 -26.14 15.27 89.62
C GLU A 48 -25.81 13.88 89.05
N ARG A 49 -26.29 12.81 89.70
CA ARG A 49 -26.13 11.44 89.20
C ARG A 49 -26.83 11.23 87.86
N ILE A 50 -28.10 11.61 87.76
CA ILE A 50 -28.88 11.50 86.52
C ILE A 50 -28.25 12.36 85.41
N ALA A 51 -27.81 13.57 85.73
CA ALA A 51 -27.15 14.45 84.75
C ALA A 51 -25.86 13.81 84.21
N LYS A 52 -25.07 13.18 85.08
CA LYS A 52 -23.86 12.48 84.68
C LYS A 52 -24.16 11.22 83.85
N GLU A 53 -25.11 10.39 84.27
CA GLU A 53 -25.53 9.20 83.50
C GLU A 53 -26.03 9.60 82.11
N ASN A 54 -26.85 10.64 82.00
CA ASN A 54 -27.31 11.15 80.70
C ASN A 54 -26.16 11.71 79.84
N GLN A 55 -25.19 12.38 80.46
CA GLN A 55 -24.02 12.89 79.74
C GLN A 55 -23.17 11.73 79.21
N ASP A 56 -22.88 10.72 80.03
CA ASP A 56 -22.10 9.54 79.65
C ASP A 56 -22.82 8.76 78.52
N GLU A 57 -24.15 8.62 78.58
CA GLU A 57 -24.94 8.02 77.49
C GLU A 57 -24.87 8.82 76.20
N TYR A 58 -24.96 10.16 76.28
CA TYR A 58 -24.88 11.02 75.11
C TYR A 58 -23.49 10.96 74.45
N GLU A 59 -22.43 10.99 75.24
CA GLU A 59 -21.05 10.86 74.76
C GLU A 59 -20.80 9.52 74.06
N GLN A 60 -21.38 8.42 74.58
CA GLN A 60 -21.31 7.11 73.93
C GLN A 60 -22.06 7.09 72.59
N GLN A 61 -23.25 7.70 72.54
CA GLN A 61 -24.03 7.79 71.30
C GLN A 61 -23.32 8.63 70.24
N GLU A 62 -22.75 9.78 70.62
CA GLU A 62 -21.94 10.61 69.73
C GLU A 62 -20.71 9.86 69.20
N GLY A 63 -19.98 9.16 70.08
CA GLY A 63 -18.84 8.35 69.68
C GLY A 63 -19.22 7.27 68.66
N HIS A 64 -20.34 6.59 68.89
CA HIS A 64 -20.85 5.58 67.95
C HIS A 64 -21.26 6.17 66.60
N LEU A 65 -21.91 7.34 66.61
CA LEU A 65 -22.28 8.05 65.38
C LEU A 65 -21.05 8.49 64.59
N HIS A 66 -20.03 8.98 65.28
CA HIS A 66 -18.77 9.38 64.64
C HIS A 66 -18.05 8.18 64.01
N ASP A 67 -18.02 7.03 64.68
CA ASP A 67 -17.44 5.79 64.13
C ASP A 67 -18.20 5.31 62.89
N LEU A 68 -19.53 5.35 62.93
CA LEU A 68 -20.37 5.00 61.79
C LEU A 68 -20.14 5.95 60.61
N LEU A 69 -20.02 7.24 60.88
CA LEU A 69 -19.73 8.25 59.85
C LEU A 69 -18.36 8.03 59.23
N SER A 70 -17.33 7.78 60.04
CA SER A 70 -15.97 7.52 59.55
C SER A 70 -15.95 6.28 58.63
N LYS A 71 -16.59 5.19 59.05
CA LYS A 71 -16.70 3.98 58.22
C LYS A 71 -17.45 4.23 56.92
N ALA A 72 -18.55 4.96 56.96
CA ALA A 72 -19.30 5.31 55.77
C ALA A 72 -18.48 6.17 54.79
N GLN A 73 -17.67 7.09 55.29
CA GLN A 73 -16.75 7.90 54.48
C GLN A 73 -15.64 7.06 53.86
N ASP A 74 -15.02 6.17 54.64
CA ASP A 74 -13.97 5.27 54.16
C ASP A 74 -14.50 4.33 53.07
N ASP A 75 -15.70 3.76 53.27
CA ASP A 75 -16.37 2.89 52.29
C ASP A 75 -16.73 3.67 51.01
N GLU A 76 -17.20 4.91 51.14
CA GLU A 76 -17.49 5.76 49.98
C GLU A 76 -16.20 6.05 49.18
N GLU A 77 -15.12 6.39 49.86
CA GLU A 77 -13.85 6.70 49.21
C GLU A 77 -13.25 5.45 48.54
N ALA A 78 -13.31 4.30 49.20
CA ALA A 78 -12.91 3.02 48.62
C ALA A 78 -13.70 2.70 47.34
N ASN A 79 -15.03 2.90 47.37
CA ASN A 79 -15.89 2.69 46.21
C ASN A 79 -15.57 3.65 45.06
N ARG A 80 -15.33 4.94 45.34
CA ARG A 80 -14.92 5.91 44.31
C ARG A 80 -13.59 5.50 43.67
N ARG A 81 -12.60 5.09 44.47
CA ARG A 81 -11.30 4.62 43.95
C ARG A 81 -11.45 3.35 43.11
N ALA A 82 -12.27 2.39 43.55
CA ALA A 82 -12.54 1.16 42.82
C ALA A 82 -13.22 1.44 41.46
N MET A 83 -14.23 2.32 41.45
CA MET A 83 -14.93 2.72 40.23
C MET A 83 -14.00 3.45 39.25
N ALA A 84 -13.18 4.39 39.74
CA ALA A 84 -12.22 5.11 38.92
C ALA A 84 -11.18 4.16 38.29
N LYS A 85 -10.70 3.18 39.05
CA LYS A 85 -9.79 2.14 38.55
C LYS A 85 -10.46 1.28 37.48
N ALA A 86 -11.68 0.80 37.72
CA ALA A 86 -12.41 -0.01 36.75
C ALA A 86 -12.62 0.74 35.42
N MET A 87 -12.99 2.03 35.49
CA MET A 87 -13.15 2.86 34.30
C MET A 87 -11.81 3.06 33.56
N MET A 88 -10.71 3.25 34.28
CA MET A 88 -9.38 3.37 33.68
C MET A 88 -8.98 2.08 32.95
N ASP A 89 -9.21 0.92 33.57
CA ASP A 89 -8.89 -0.39 33.00
C ASP A 89 -9.74 -0.65 31.74
N GLU A 90 -11.04 -0.33 31.77
CA GLU A 90 -11.93 -0.46 30.61
C GLU A 90 -11.49 0.46 29.46
N ASN A 91 -11.17 1.72 29.75
CA ASN A 91 -10.67 2.66 28.75
C ASN A 91 -9.34 2.21 28.13
N LEU A 92 -8.46 1.59 28.92
CA LEU A 92 -7.20 1.03 28.43
C LEU A 92 -7.45 -0.13 27.46
N VAL A 93 -8.36 -1.04 27.81
CA VAL A 93 -8.76 -2.15 26.93
C VAL A 93 -9.40 -1.62 25.66
N ALA A 94 -10.34 -0.67 25.75
CA ALA A 94 -11.00 -0.05 24.60
C ALA A 94 -10.01 0.68 23.67
N SER A 95 -9.02 1.36 24.25
CA SER A 95 -7.95 2.00 23.47
C SER A 95 -7.11 0.97 22.72
N LYS A 96 -6.75 -0.14 23.38
CA LYS A 96 -5.98 -1.22 22.78
C LYS A 96 -6.76 -1.91 21.66
N THR A 97 -8.01 -2.29 21.88
CA THR A 97 -8.85 -2.93 20.87
C THR A 97 -9.06 -2.04 19.66
N LYS A 98 -9.23 -0.72 19.86
CA LYS A 98 -9.31 0.25 18.76
C LYS A 98 -8.01 0.29 17.94
N LYS A 99 -6.84 0.37 18.60
CA LYS A 99 -5.54 0.36 17.91
C LYS A 99 -5.31 -0.93 17.13
N ASP A 100 -5.63 -2.08 17.73
CA ASP A 100 -5.49 -3.38 17.09
C ASP A 100 -6.42 -3.51 15.88
N HIS A 101 -7.64 -2.96 15.98
CA HIS A 101 -8.59 -2.91 14.88
C HIS A 101 -8.13 -2.00 13.73
N GLU A 102 -7.65 -0.79 14.04
CA GLU A 102 -7.10 0.14 13.05
C GLU A 102 -5.88 -0.47 12.34
N LYS A 103 -5.01 -1.15 13.09
CA LYS A 103 -3.89 -1.89 12.50
C LYS A 103 -4.37 -3.01 11.58
N TYR A 104 -5.34 -3.81 12.01
CA TYR A 104 -5.92 -4.87 11.16
C TYR A 104 -6.51 -4.31 9.86
N ILE A 105 -7.24 -3.19 9.93
CA ILE A 105 -7.77 -2.51 8.73
C ILE A 105 -6.62 -2.02 7.85
N GLY A 106 -5.60 -1.40 8.43
CA GLY A 106 -4.42 -0.94 7.71
C GLY A 106 -3.69 -2.07 6.99
N ASP A 107 -3.42 -3.17 7.68
CA ASP A 107 -2.77 -4.36 7.12
C ASP A 107 -3.64 -4.97 6.01
N ARG A 108 -4.96 -5.06 6.21
CA ARG A 108 -5.90 -5.55 5.19
C ARG A 108 -5.93 -4.67 3.95
N ASN A 109 -5.96 -3.35 4.11
CA ASN A 109 -5.91 -2.42 3.00
C ASN A 109 -4.59 -2.56 2.25
N HIS A 110 -3.47 -2.63 2.96
CA HIS A 110 -2.16 -2.83 2.35
C HIS A 110 -2.08 -4.15 1.55
N THR A 111 -2.66 -5.24 2.07
CA THR A 111 -2.75 -6.49 1.31
C THR A 111 -3.64 -6.38 0.07
N GLY A 112 -4.72 -5.60 0.14
CA GLY A 112 -5.58 -5.30 -1.01
C GLY A 112 -4.85 -4.48 -2.07
N ASP A 113 -4.16 -3.42 -1.65
CA ASP A 113 -3.36 -2.56 -2.53
C ASP A 113 -2.26 -3.38 -3.24
N ASN A 114 -1.56 -4.25 -2.50
CA ASN A 114 -0.54 -5.12 -3.10
C ASN A 114 -1.15 -6.11 -4.10
N TYR A 115 -2.32 -6.69 -3.78
CA TYR A 115 -3.03 -7.56 -4.71
C TYR A 115 -3.43 -6.82 -5.99
N ASP A 116 -3.94 -5.59 -5.87
CA ASP A 116 -4.33 -4.77 -7.02
C ASP A 116 -3.11 -4.38 -7.87
N LEU A 117 -1.97 -4.07 -7.23
CA LEU A 117 -0.70 -3.82 -7.93
C LEU A 117 -0.22 -5.06 -8.68
N ASP A 118 -0.27 -6.24 -8.05
CA ASP A 118 0.13 -7.49 -8.70
C ASP A 118 -0.81 -7.85 -9.85
N ALA A 119 -2.11 -7.63 -9.69
CA ALA A 119 -3.10 -7.79 -10.75
C ALA A 119 -2.83 -6.84 -11.91
N ALA A 120 -2.53 -5.57 -11.65
CA ALA A 120 -2.20 -4.58 -12.67
C ALA A 120 -0.89 -4.92 -13.41
N ASN A 121 0.13 -5.38 -12.69
CA ASN A 121 1.41 -5.78 -13.29
C ASN A 121 1.27 -7.04 -14.17
N SER A 122 0.39 -7.95 -13.80
CA SER A 122 0.12 -9.18 -14.56
C SER A 122 -0.94 -9.00 -15.64
N ASP A 123 -1.68 -7.88 -15.65
CA ASP A 123 -2.75 -7.59 -16.61
C ASP A 123 -2.19 -7.56 -18.05
N PRO A 124 -2.64 -8.48 -18.94
CA PRO A 124 -2.26 -8.52 -20.35
C PRO A 124 -2.53 -7.22 -21.12
N PHE A 125 -3.45 -6.39 -20.63
CA PHE A 125 -3.74 -5.08 -21.21
C PHE A 125 -2.63 -4.08 -20.90
N LEU A 126 -2.17 -4.01 -19.64
CA LEU A 126 -1.18 -3.03 -19.19
C LEU A 126 0.26 -3.39 -19.58
N ASN A 127 0.61 -4.68 -19.58
CA ASN A 127 1.95 -5.16 -19.92
C ASN A 127 2.13 -5.47 -21.43
N GLU A 128 1.12 -5.15 -22.24
CA GLU A 128 1.13 -5.34 -23.69
C GLU A 128 1.43 -6.79 -24.14
N HIS A 129 1.08 -7.80 -23.33
CA HIS A 129 1.44 -9.20 -23.58
C HIS A 129 1.04 -9.70 -24.98
N PHE A 130 2.00 -10.21 -25.76
CA PHE A 130 1.81 -10.63 -27.16
C PHE A 130 0.81 -11.78 -27.34
N GLY A 131 0.63 -12.62 -26.32
CA GLY A 131 -0.38 -13.68 -26.32
C GLY A 131 -1.81 -13.17 -26.59
N THR A 132 -2.11 -11.92 -26.26
CA THR A 132 -3.42 -11.29 -26.57
C THR A 132 -3.66 -11.09 -28.07
N THR A 133 -2.59 -11.03 -28.86
CA THR A 133 -2.62 -10.80 -30.31
C THR A 133 -2.91 -12.09 -31.09
N LYS A 134 -2.68 -13.27 -30.51
CA LYS A 134 -2.89 -14.56 -31.18
C LYS A 134 -4.36 -14.93 -31.21
N ASN A 135 -4.80 -15.51 -32.33
CA ASN A 135 -6.15 -16.05 -32.47
C ASN A 135 -6.22 -17.46 -31.86
N GLU A 136 -7.33 -17.79 -31.23
CA GLU A 136 -7.59 -19.12 -30.66
C GLU A 136 -7.68 -20.21 -31.74
N LEU A 137 -8.07 -19.84 -32.95
CA LEU A 137 -8.22 -20.78 -34.07
C LEU A 137 -6.89 -21.25 -34.68
N GLY A 138 -5.76 -20.63 -34.32
CA GLY A 138 -4.45 -21.10 -34.78
C GLY A 138 -3.32 -20.09 -34.63
N ASP A 139 -2.10 -20.61 -34.44
CA ASP A 139 -0.92 -19.81 -34.07
C ASP A 139 -0.43 -18.82 -35.14
N HIS A 140 -0.68 -19.16 -36.41
CA HIS A 140 -0.34 -18.33 -37.56
C HIS A 140 -1.35 -17.18 -37.79
N ARG A 141 -2.43 -17.10 -37.00
CA ARG A 141 -3.50 -16.13 -37.17
C ARG A 141 -3.45 -15.10 -36.06
N TYR A 142 -3.60 -13.84 -36.45
CA TYR A 142 -3.69 -12.72 -35.52
C TYR A 142 -5.14 -12.24 -35.38
N LYS A 143 -5.49 -11.78 -34.17
CA LYS A 143 -6.75 -11.08 -33.91
C LYS A 143 -6.66 -9.67 -34.52
N PRO A 144 -7.52 -9.30 -35.49
CA PRO A 144 -7.38 -8.03 -36.21
C PRO A 144 -7.39 -6.79 -35.31
N TYR A 145 -8.17 -6.84 -34.23
CA TYR A 145 -8.37 -5.73 -33.29
C TYR A 145 -7.35 -5.71 -32.12
N HIS A 146 -6.43 -6.68 -32.04
CA HIS A 146 -5.34 -6.74 -31.04
C HIS A 146 -3.97 -6.92 -31.70
N PHE A 147 -3.84 -6.54 -32.98
CA PHE A 147 -2.57 -6.63 -33.69
C PHE A 147 -1.62 -5.50 -33.30
N LYS A 148 -0.50 -5.85 -32.67
CA LYS A 148 0.50 -4.90 -32.12
C LYS A 148 1.80 -4.87 -32.94
N GLY A 149 1.78 -5.43 -34.15
CA GLY A 149 2.95 -5.53 -35.03
C GLY A 149 3.63 -6.90 -35.01
N LEU A 150 4.77 -6.99 -35.70
CA LEU A 150 5.56 -8.22 -35.83
C LEU A 150 6.46 -8.42 -34.61
N ARG A 151 6.62 -9.69 -34.21
CA ARG A 151 7.63 -10.10 -33.22
C ARG A 151 9.03 -9.79 -33.72
N GLU A 152 9.94 -9.57 -32.79
CA GLU A 152 11.34 -9.32 -33.11
C GLU A 152 11.95 -10.47 -33.91
N ASP A 153 11.66 -11.72 -33.53
CA ASP A 153 12.10 -12.92 -34.26
C ASP A 153 11.71 -12.89 -35.76
N HIS A 154 10.53 -12.38 -36.09
CA HIS A 154 10.08 -12.25 -37.48
C HIS A 154 10.77 -11.10 -38.20
N LYS A 155 11.03 -9.98 -37.51
CA LYS A 155 11.83 -8.88 -38.08
C LYS A 155 13.26 -9.33 -38.35
N ASP A 156 13.84 -10.12 -37.46
CA ASP A 156 15.18 -10.68 -37.62
C ASP A 156 15.25 -11.61 -38.83
N GLN A 157 14.24 -12.46 -39.03
CA GLN A 157 14.13 -13.27 -40.24
C GLN A 157 14.04 -12.44 -41.52
N ILE A 158 13.24 -11.37 -41.51
CA ILE A 158 13.14 -10.45 -42.65
C ILE A 158 14.49 -9.79 -42.93
N ASN A 159 15.19 -9.34 -41.89
CA ASN A 159 16.51 -8.72 -42.01
C ASN A 159 17.57 -9.70 -42.53
N LEU A 160 17.50 -10.97 -42.09
CA LEU A 160 18.36 -12.03 -42.58
C LEU A 160 18.12 -12.31 -44.07
N GLU A 161 16.86 -12.43 -44.47
CA GLU A 161 16.49 -12.66 -45.87
C GLU A 161 16.92 -11.47 -46.74
N LEU A 162 16.75 -10.24 -46.27
CA LEU A 162 17.22 -9.04 -46.97
C LEU A 162 18.72 -9.08 -47.22
N LYS A 163 19.52 -9.48 -46.22
CA LYS A 163 20.97 -9.65 -46.38
C LYS A 163 21.29 -10.69 -47.44
N ARG A 164 20.60 -11.83 -47.43
CA ARG A 164 20.78 -12.88 -48.43
C ARG A 164 20.46 -12.38 -49.84
N GLN A 165 19.37 -11.63 -50.01
CA GLN A 165 19.00 -11.06 -51.31
C GLN A 165 20.05 -10.08 -51.84
N LEU A 166 20.66 -9.28 -50.97
CA LEU A 166 21.75 -8.38 -51.35
C LEU A 166 22.99 -9.14 -51.81
N GLU A 167 23.36 -10.22 -51.11
CA GLU A 167 24.47 -11.09 -51.50
C GLU A 167 24.20 -11.79 -52.84
N GLU A 168 23.00 -12.34 -53.03
CA GLU A 168 22.58 -12.96 -54.30
C GLU A 168 22.61 -11.96 -55.46
N ALA A 169 22.14 -10.73 -55.23
CA ALA A 169 22.19 -9.66 -56.23
C ALA A 169 23.64 -9.27 -56.60
N GLU A 170 24.56 -9.26 -55.63
CA GLU A 170 25.97 -9.00 -55.89
C GLU A 170 26.61 -10.13 -56.71
N ILE A 171 26.31 -11.39 -56.37
CA ILE A 171 26.79 -12.56 -57.12
C ILE A 171 26.28 -12.52 -58.55
N LYS A 172 24.98 -12.26 -58.75
CA LYS A 172 24.38 -12.15 -60.08
C LYS A 172 25.04 -11.05 -60.90
N LYS A 173 25.28 -9.88 -60.30
CA LYS A 173 25.99 -8.78 -60.97
C LYS A 173 27.43 -9.15 -61.36
N LYS A 174 28.11 -9.99 -60.58
CA LYS A 174 29.45 -10.51 -60.94
C LYS A 174 29.37 -11.53 -62.08
N GLN A 175 28.36 -12.41 -62.07
CA GLN A 175 28.12 -13.38 -63.15
C GLN A 175 27.80 -12.67 -64.47
N ASP A 176 26.86 -11.73 -64.47
CA ASP A 176 26.47 -10.96 -65.67
C ASP A 176 27.67 -10.23 -66.29
N LYS A 177 28.55 -9.65 -65.45
CA LYS A 177 29.78 -9.01 -65.92
C LYS A 177 30.78 -9.97 -66.55
N GLU A 178 30.92 -11.17 -65.98
CA GLU A 178 31.84 -12.17 -66.53
C GLU A 178 31.26 -12.77 -67.82
N GLU A 179 29.95 -12.98 -67.90
CA GLU A 179 29.27 -13.38 -69.12
C GLU A 179 29.43 -12.33 -70.24
N GLU A 180 29.23 -11.05 -69.94
CA GLU A 180 29.45 -9.96 -70.89
C GLU A 180 30.91 -9.92 -71.38
N ARG A 181 31.86 -10.13 -70.46
CA ARG A 181 33.29 -10.20 -70.79
C ARG A 181 33.60 -11.38 -71.71
N LEU A 182 33.05 -12.57 -71.41
CA LEU A 182 33.22 -13.77 -72.24
C LEU A 182 32.59 -13.58 -73.62
N TRP A 183 31.41 -12.97 -73.68
CA TRP A 183 30.74 -12.63 -74.93
C TRP A 183 31.57 -11.66 -75.78
N ALA A 184 32.11 -10.60 -75.17
CA ALA A 184 32.99 -9.65 -75.85
C ALA A 184 34.26 -10.32 -76.41
N LEU A 185 34.85 -11.25 -75.64
CA LEU A 185 36.02 -12.01 -76.06
C LEU A 185 35.69 -12.93 -77.25
N GLN A 186 34.55 -13.62 -77.20
CA GLN A 186 34.06 -14.46 -78.30
C GLN A 186 33.75 -13.63 -79.55
N ALA A 187 33.09 -12.48 -79.40
CA ALA A 187 32.78 -11.57 -80.50
C ALA A 187 34.05 -11.03 -81.18
N GLU A 188 35.05 -10.60 -80.42
CA GLU A 188 36.35 -10.17 -80.95
C GLU A 188 37.11 -11.32 -81.64
N HIS A 189 37.01 -12.54 -81.12
CA HIS A 189 37.59 -13.72 -81.77
C HIS A 189 36.95 -14.00 -83.14
N LEU A 190 35.61 -14.01 -83.20
CA LEU A 190 34.86 -14.19 -84.45
C LEU A 190 35.15 -13.07 -85.46
N ARG A 191 35.22 -11.82 -85.00
CA ARG A 191 35.61 -10.67 -85.83
C ARG A 191 37.00 -10.86 -86.46
N LYS A 192 37.98 -11.32 -85.67
CA LYS A 192 39.34 -11.61 -86.17
C LYS A 192 39.35 -12.73 -87.19
N LEU A 193 38.53 -13.77 -87.02
CA LEU A 193 38.37 -14.85 -88.00
C LEU A 193 37.76 -14.34 -89.30
N GLN A 194 36.67 -13.57 -89.24
CA GLN A 194 36.05 -12.95 -90.42
C GLN A 194 37.03 -12.07 -91.20
N ILE A 195 37.82 -11.24 -90.52
CA ILE A 195 38.85 -10.41 -91.18
C ILE A 195 39.90 -11.28 -91.88
N LYS A 196 40.30 -12.41 -91.28
CA LYS A 196 41.23 -13.35 -91.92
C LYS A 196 40.62 -14.00 -93.16
N GLU A 197 39.37 -14.45 -93.08
CA GLU A 197 38.65 -15.01 -94.22
C GLU A 197 38.46 -14.00 -95.35
N ASP A 198 38.07 -12.77 -95.04
CA ASP A 198 37.94 -11.68 -96.00
C ASP A 198 39.26 -11.39 -96.72
N ARG A 199 40.38 -11.38 -95.97
CA ARG A 199 41.72 -11.22 -96.55
C ARG A 199 42.06 -12.36 -97.49
N LEU A 200 41.74 -13.61 -97.12
CA LEU A 200 41.95 -14.78 -97.97
C LEU A 200 41.08 -14.74 -99.24
N LEU A 201 39.80 -14.36 -99.11
CA LEU A 201 38.89 -14.20 -100.24
C LEU A 201 39.35 -13.10 -101.19
N LYS A 202 39.77 -11.94 -100.66
CA LYS A 202 40.35 -10.87 -101.48
C LYS A 202 41.62 -11.31 -102.20
N ARG A 203 42.48 -12.09 -101.53
CA ARG A 203 43.68 -12.66 -102.16
C ARG A 203 43.32 -13.63 -103.29
N LYS A 204 42.43 -14.58 -103.04
CA LYS A 204 41.93 -15.51 -104.07
C LYS A 204 41.25 -14.80 -105.24
N LYS A 205 40.46 -13.74 -104.99
CA LYS A 205 39.87 -12.93 -106.05
C LYS A 205 40.93 -12.28 -106.93
N ARG A 206 41.97 -11.68 -106.33
CA ARG A 206 43.11 -11.14 -107.07
C ARG A 206 43.83 -12.21 -107.88
N GLU A 207 44.12 -13.37 -107.27
CA GLU A 207 44.73 -14.51 -107.97
C GLU A 207 43.89 -14.97 -109.17
N MET A 208 42.55 -15.02 -109.04
CA MET A 208 41.65 -15.36 -110.15
C MET A 208 41.59 -14.25 -111.21
N GLU A 209 41.59 -12.98 -110.83
CA GLU A 209 41.64 -11.83 -111.76
C GLU A 209 42.95 -11.85 -112.56
N GLU A 210 44.08 -12.10 -111.90
CA GLU A 210 45.40 -12.26 -112.55
C GLU A 210 45.42 -13.48 -113.48
N ALA A 211 44.87 -14.62 -113.06
CA ALA A 211 44.75 -15.81 -113.90
C ALA A 211 43.85 -15.57 -115.12
N ALA A 212 42.73 -14.87 -114.95
CA ALA A 212 41.83 -14.49 -116.04
C ALA A 212 42.51 -13.53 -117.02
N LEU A 213 43.26 -12.54 -116.51
CA LEU A 213 44.05 -11.62 -117.32
C LEU A 213 45.13 -12.37 -118.11
N SER A 214 45.85 -13.30 -117.48
CA SER A 214 46.85 -14.15 -118.14
C SER A 214 46.22 -14.98 -119.25
N HIS A 215 45.10 -15.66 -118.97
CA HIS A 215 44.36 -16.44 -119.96
C HIS A 215 43.87 -15.56 -121.13
N GLN A 216 43.43 -14.33 -120.86
CA GLN A 216 43.03 -13.38 -121.90
C GLN A 216 44.21 -12.91 -122.75
N VAL A 217 45.37 -12.66 -122.14
CA VAL A 217 46.62 -12.32 -122.84
C VAL A 217 47.06 -13.48 -123.73
N ASP A 218 47.03 -14.71 -123.23
CA ASP A 218 47.42 -15.90 -124.00
C ASP A 218 46.42 -16.19 -125.12
N HIS A 219 45.12 -16.04 -124.88
CA HIS A 219 44.09 -16.11 -125.93
C HIS A 219 44.30 -15.03 -127.00
N ASN A 220 44.66 -13.80 -126.62
CA ASN A 220 45.01 -12.74 -127.57
C ASN A 220 46.29 -13.04 -128.36
N LYS A 221 47.30 -13.67 -127.75
CA LYS A 221 48.50 -14.15 -128.46
C LYS A 221 48.14 -15.25 -129.45
N GLU A 222 47.34 -16.24 -129.05
CA GLU A 222 46.85 -17.29 -129.94
C GLU A 222 46.04 -16.72 -131.12
N ASN A 223 45.17 -15.74 -130.86
CA ASN A 223 44.43 -15.05 -131.92
C ASN A 223 45.37 -14.26 -132.85
N LYS A 224 46.42 -13.61 -132.33
CA LYS A 224 47.46 -12.98 -133.16
C LYS A 224 48.27 -13.99 -133.98
N ILE A 225 48.52 -15.20 -133.47
CA ILE A 225 49.18 -16.29 -134.20
C ILE A 225 48.26 -16.82 -135.31
N LYS A 226 46.95 -16.94 -135.04
CA LYS A 226 45.93 -17.33 -136.03
C LYS A 226 45.68 -16.25 -137.08
N TRP A 227 45.87 -14.97 -136.74
CA TRP A 227 45.89 -13.83 -137.67
C TRP A 227 47.29 -13.56 -138.25
N LYS A 228 48.02 -14.62 -138.63
CA LYS A 228 49.08 -14.48 -139.62
C LYS A 228 48.42 -14.15 -140.96
N ASN A 229 48.55 -12.87 -141.32
CA ASN A 229 48.17 -12.29 -142.59
C ASN A 229 48.42 -13.29 -143.76
N PRO A 230 47.38 -13.77 -144.46
CA PRO A 230 47.51 -14.75 -145.54
C PRO A 230 48.14 -14.17 -146.82
N TYR A 231 48.47 -12.88 -146.84
CA TYR A 231 49.21 -12.24 -147.92
C TYR A 231 50.66 -12.03 -147.48
N GLY A 232 51.47 -13.08 -147.70
CA GLY A 232 52.92 -13.00 -147.65
C GLY A 232 53.43 -12.17 -148.82
N ASP A 233 53.95 -10.98 -148.52
CA ASP A 233 54.69 -10.18 -149.49
C ASP A 233 56.17 -10.56 -149.43
N ARG A 234 56.76 -10.59 -150.62
CA ARG A 234 58.14 -11.03 -150.88
C ARG A 234 59.15 -10.02 -150.35
N SER A 235 60.18 -10.56 -149.72
CA SER A 235 61.51 -10.66 -150.35
C SER A 235 61.96 -12.10 -150.26
#